data_AF-A0A8T6LBD7-F1
#
_entry.id   AF-A0A8T6LBD7-F1
#
_cell.length_a   1.000
_cell.length_b   1.000
_cell.length_c   1.000
_cell.angle_alpha   90.00
_cell.angle_beta   90.00
_cell.angle_gamma   90.00
#
_symmetry.space_group_name_H-M   'P 1'
#
loop_
_entity.id
_entity.type
_entity.pdbx_description
1 polymer ?
#
loop_
_entity_poly.entity_id
_entity_poly.type
_entity_poly.pdbx_seq_one_letter_code
_entity_poly.pdbx_strand_id
1 'polypeptide(L)'
;METKLEESFDNLLETESAFYEKNRTELLMKYPNRFLLIRGDKVHGDFPTQGHAITEGVREFGSTPFLVRLAGEEPLVLTAPALTLGILQCQ
;
A
#
# COMPACT_ATOMS: atom_id res chain seq x y z
N MET A 1 6.03 -7.26 -28.97
CA MET A 1 5.22 -6.09 -28.56
C MET A 1 4.60 -6.43 -27.21
N GLU A 2 5.39 -6.48 -26.13
CA GLU A 2 4.88 -7.02 -24.83
C GLU A 2 5.35 -6.24 -23.59
N THR A 3 6.24 -5.25 -23.72
CA THR A 3 6.85 -4.57 -22.55
C THR A 3 6.17 -3.26 -22.13
N LYS A 4 5.08 -2.83 -22.76
CA LYS A 4 4.48 -1.51 -22.48
C LYS A 4 3.45 -1.48 -21.34
N LEU A 5 3.15 -2.63 -20.74
CA LEU A 5 2.14 -2.74 -19.70
C LEU A 5 2.76 -2.67 -18.29
N GLU A 6 4.02 -3.06 -18.12
CA GLU A 6 4.69 -3.14 -16.82
C GLU A 6 5.10 -1.76 -16.27
N GLU A 7 5.61 -0.84 -17.09
CA GLU A 7 6.02 0.51 -16.66
C GLU A 7 4.86 1.41 -16.22
N SER A 8 3.64 1.16 -16.70
CA SER A 8 2.44 1.90 -16.29
C SER A 8 1.92 1.51 -14.91
N PHE A 9 2.28 0.33 -14.40
CA PHE A 9 1.87 -0.12 -13.06
C PHE A 9 2.71 0.52 -11.96
N ASP A 10 4.03 0.65 -12.18
CA ASP A 10 4.97 1.20 -11.19
C ASP A 10 4.65 2.67 -10.87
N ASN A 11 4.42 3.49 -11.90
CA ASN A 11 3.99 4.90 -11.75
C ASN A 11 2.62 5.05 -11.04
N LEU A 12 1.72 4.09 -11.19
CA LEU A 12 0.40 4.12 -10.55
C LEU A 12 0.50 3.86 -9.03
N LEU A 13 1.34 2.89 -8.65
CA LEU A 13 1.64 2.52 -7.27
C LEU A 13 2.41 3.62 -6.53
N GLU A 14 3.33 4.30 -7.22
CA GLU A 14 4.04 5.47 -6.67
C GLU A 14 3.08 6.62 -6.37
N THR A 15 2.14 6.89 -7.27
CA THR A 15 1.12 7.94 -7.08
C THR A 15 0.18 7.61 -5.94
N GLU A 16 -0.29 6.35 -5.85
CA GLU A 16 -1.12 5.84 -4.75
C GLU A 16 -0.40 5.95 -3.39
N SER A 17 0.89 5.60 -3.36
CA SER A 17 1.71 5.70 -2.16
C SER A 17 1.90 7.15 -1.72
N ALA A 18 2.19 8.06 -2.67
CA ALA A 18 2.35 9.49 -2.38
C ALA A 18 1.05 10.15 -1.89
N PHE A 19 -0.10 9.78 -2.47
CA PHE A 19 -1.42 10.24 -2.02
C PHE A 19 -1.72 9.72 -0.61
N TYR A 20 -1.47 8.44 -0.37
CA TYR A 20 -1.65 7.86 0.96
C TYR A 20 -0.75 8.52 1.99
N GLU A 21 0.54 8.75 1.70
CA GLU A 21 1.46 9.39 2.64
C GLU A 21 1.04 10.82 2.99
N LYS A 22 0.60 11.60 1.99
CA LYS A 22 0.12 12.98 2.20
C LYS A 22 -1.16 13.04 3.03
N ASN A 23 -2.11 12.14 2.77
CA ASN A 23 -3.40 12.12 3.44
C ASN A 23 -3.45 11.15 4.64
N ARG A 24 -2.33 10.51 4.98
CA ARG A 24 -2.25 9.47 6.03
C ARG A 24 -2.79 9.94 7.36
N THR A 25 -2.38 11.15 7.77
CA THR A 25 -2.76 11.73 9.06
C THR A 25 -4.27 12.00 9.11
N GLU A 26 -4.86 12.50 8.03
CA GLU A 26 -6.31 12.73 7.94
C GLU A 26 -7.10 11.41 7.87
N LEU A 27 -6.59 10.44 7.12
CA LEU A 27 -7.20 9.12 6.98
C LEU A 27 -7.17 8.33 8.30
N LEU A 28 -6.09 8.48 9.09
CA LEU A 28 -5.95 7.88 10.41
C LEU A 28 -6.92 8.53 11.41
N MET A 29 -7.12 9.85 11.36
CA MET A 29 -8.13 10.52 12.17
C MET A 29 -9.56 10.12 11.78
N LYS A 30 -9.82 9.90 10.49
CA LYS A 30 -11.16 9.63 9.97
C LYS A 30 -11.55 8.15 10.08
N TYR A 31 -10.58 7.24 9.97
CA TYR A 31 -10.80 5.79 9.93
C TYR A 31 -9.74 5.02 10.75
N PRO A 32 -9.71 5.16 12.08
CA PRO A 32 -8.71 4.48 12.90
C PRO A 32 -8.85 2.95 12.81
N ASN A 33 -7.73 2.24 12.64
CA ASN A 33 -7.67 0.77 12.55
C ASN A 33 -8.55 0.16 11.43
N ARG A 34 -8.79 0.90 10.35
CA ARG A 34 -9.49 0.38 9.17
C ARG A 34 -8.54 0.20 8.00
N PHE A 35 -8.82 -0.81 7.19
CA PHE A 35 -8.16 -1.08 5.93
C PHE A 35 -8.75 -0.17 4.86
N LEU A 36 -7.93 0.72 4.33
CA LEU A 36 -8.30 1.61 3.27
C LEU A 36 -7.94 0.97 1.95
N LEU A 37 -8.91 0.92 1.05
CA LEU A 37 -8.68 0.56 -0.33
C LEU A 37 -8.43 1.85 -1.12
N ILE A 38 -7.26 1.93 -1.72
CA ILE A 38 -6.75 3.10 -2.42
C ILE A 38 -6.44 2.69 -3.85
N ARG A 39 -6.90 3.51 -4.78
CA ARG A 39 -6.61 3.32 -6.20
C ARG A 39 -6.41 4.67 -6.88
N GLY A 40 -5.28 4.84 -7.56
CA GLY A 40 -4.78 6.12 -8.04
C GLY A 40 -4.74 7.17 -6.92
N ASP A 41 -5.44 8.29 -7.12
CA ASP A 41 -5.55 9.40 -6.16
C ASP A 41 -6.82 9.35 -5.28
N LYS A 42 -7.47 8.18 -5.14
CA LYS A 42 -8.73 8.08 -4.39
C LYS A 42 -8.82 6.87 -3.49
N VAL A 43 -9.39 7.10 -2.30
CA VAL A 43 -9.85 6.05 -1.39
C VAL A 43 -11.24 5.61 -1.85
N HIS A 44 -11.39 4.34 -2.21
CA HIS A 44 -12.67 3.77 -2.64
C HIS A 44 -13.50 3.26 -1.46
N GLY A 45 -12.85 2.79 -0.39
CA GLY A 45 -13.56 2.29 0.76
C GLY A 45 -12.68 2.11 1.99
N ASP A 46 -13.32 2.12 3.15
CA ASP A 46 -12.73 1.76 4.43
C ASP A 46 -13.39 0.48 4.95
N PHE A 47 -12.58 -0.50 5.29
CA PHE A 47 -13.02 -1.84 5.68
C PHE A 47 -12.45 -2.23 7.04
N PRO A 48 -13.17 -3.04 7.83
CA PRO A 48 -12.70 -3.46 9.14
C PRO A 48 -11.59 -4.52 9.11
N THR A 49 -11.40 -5.22 7.99
CA THR A 49 -10.46 -6.34 7.90
C THR A 49 -9.82 -6.41 6.52
N GLN A 50 -8.53 -6.79 6.46
CA GLN A 50 -7.78 -6.91 5.21
C GLN A 50 -8.47 -7.84 4.21
N GLY A 51 -8.94 -9.00 4.68
CA GLY A 51 -9.62 -9.97 3.82
C GLY A 51 -10.91 -9.43 3.18
N HIS A 52 -11.62 -8.55 3.90
CA HIS A 52 -12.82 -7.91 3.39
C HIS A 52 -12.46 -6.84 2.35
N ALA A 53 -11.42 -6.05 2.60
CA ALA A 53 -10.90 -5.08 1.64
C ALA A 53 -10.40 -5.73 0.35
N ILE A 54 -9.69 -6.87 0.45
CA ILE A 54 -9.22 -7.62 -0.73
C ILE A 54 -10.40 -8.21 -1.49
N THR A 55 -11.36 -8.82 -0.80
CA THR A 55 -12.52 -9.44 -1.46
C THR A 55 -13.35 -8.41 -2.21
N GLU A 56 -13.65 -7.27 -1.58
CA GLU A 56 -14.38 -6.18 -2.22
C GLU A 56 -13.55 -5.50 -3.30
N GLY A 57 -12.24 -5.36 -3.10
CA GLY A 57 -11.33 -4.84 -4.13
C GLY A 57 -11.26 -5.71 -5.38
N VAL A 58 -11.14 -7.03 -5.22
CA VAL A 58 -11.20 -7.98 -6.34
C VAL A 58 -12.58 -7.95 -6.99
N ARG A 59 -13.65 -7.75 -6.21
CA ARG A 59 -15.02 -7.69 -6.73
C ARG A 59 -15.31 -6.41 -7.51
N GLU A 60 -14.79 -5.26 -7.07
CA GLU A 60 -14.96 -3.97 -7.74
C GLU A 60 -13.96 -3.77 -8.89
N PHE A 61 -12.69 -4.17 -8.71
CA PHE A 61 -11.61 -3.87 -9.65
C PHE A 61 -11.16 -5.06 -10.50
N GLY A 62 -11.61 -6.28 -10.18
CA GLY A 62 -11.33 -7.48 -10.95
C GLY A 62 -9.83 -7.75 -11.10
N SER A 63 -9.33 -7.69 -12.33
CA SER A 63 -7.92 -7.91 -12.69
C SER A 63 -7.03 -6.67 -12.57
N THR A 64 -7.54 -5.57 -12.01
CA THR A 64 -6.75 -4.34 -11.89
C THR A 64 -6.05 -4.30 -10.53
N PRO A 65 -4.77 -3.92 -10.46
CA PRO A 65 -4.10 -3.73 -9.18
C PRO A 65 -4.68 -2.55 -8.40
N PHE A 66 -4.64 -2.68 -7.08
CA PHE A 66 -5.09 -1.69 -6.11
C PHE A 66 -4.27 -1.85 -4.82
N LEU A 67 -4.17 -0.78 -4.04
CA LEU A 67 -3.42 -0.75 -2.80
C LEU A 67 -4.37 -0.88 -1.60
N VAL A 68 -4.11 -1.86 -0.73
CA VAL A 68 -4.81 -2.01 0.55
C VAL A 68 -3.83 -1.70 1.66
N ARG A 69 -4.11 -0.68 2.47
CA ARG A 69 -3.26 -0.33 3.61
C ARG A 69 -4.08 -0.09 4.88
N LEU A 70 -3.52 -0.46 6.03
CA LEU A 70 -4.13 -0.17 7.32
C LEU A 70 -3.88 1.28 7.72
N ALA A 71 -4.97 2.01 7.99
CA ALA A 71 -4.94 3.35 8.55
C ALA A 71 -4.38 3.30 9.98
N GLY A 72 -3.06 3.51 10.09
CA GLY A 72 -2.34 3.41 11.37
C GLY A 72 -0.97 2.77 11.25
N GLU A 73 -0.69 1.99 10.20
CA GLU A 73 0.58 1.27 10.11
C GLU A 73 1.70 2.23 9.73
N GLU A 74 2.60 2.51 10.69
CA GLU A 74 3.88 3.17 10.40
C GLU A 74 4.74 2.21 9.59
N PRO A 75 5.35 2.68 8.48
CA PRO A 75 6.35 1.86 7.81
C PRO A 75 7.41 1.56 8.86
N LEU A 76 7.56 0.27 9.19
CA LEU A 76 8.60 -0.18 10.08
C LEU A 76 9.92 0.08 9.34
N VAL A 77 10.55 1.24 9.56
CA VAL A 77 11.86 1.56 9.00
C VAL A 77 12.87 0.73 9.77
N LEU A 78 13.01 -0.53 9.36
CA LEU A 78 14.01 -1.44 9.89
C LEU A 78 15.36 -1.04 9.28
N THR A 79 16.04 -0.12 9.93
CA THR A 79 17.46 0.10 9.66
C THR A 79 18.21 -1.12 10.19
N ALA A 80 18.69 -1.97 9.27
CA ALA A 80 19.51 -3.13 9.60
C ALA A 80 20.99 -2.81 9.28
N PRO A 81 21.68 -2.01 10.11
CA PRO A 81 23.05 -1.58 9.83
C PRO A 81 24.00 -2.78 9.76
N ALA A 82 23.69 -3.88 10.45
CA ALA A 82 24.48 -5.09 10.38
C ALA A 82 24.49 -5.76 8.99
N LEU A 83 23.40 -5.59 8.22
CA LEU A 83 23.29 -6.02 6.83
C LEU A 83 24.07 -5.06 5.91
N THR A 84 23.90 -3.75 6.10
CA THR A 84 24.60 -2.70 5.33
C THR A 84 26.11 -2.74 5.55
N LEU A 85 26.55 -3.00 6.77
CA LEU A 85 27.95 -3.09 7.16
C LEU A 85 28.54 -4.49 6.94
N GLY A 86 27.74 -5.48 6.51
CA GLY A 86 28.20 -6.84 6.22
C GLY A 86 28.67 -7.65 7.43
N ILE A 87 28.32 -7.21 8.64
CA ILE A 87 28.70 -7.87 9.91
C ILE A 87 27.73 -9.00 10.30
N LEU A 88 26.61 -9.14 9.59
CA LEU A 88 25.70 -10.26 9.76
C LEU A 88 26.20 -11.46 8.94
N GLN A 89 27.08 -12.26 9.55
CA GLN A 89 27.59 -13.51 8.98
C GLN A 89 26.99 -14.66 9.77
N CYS A 90 26.12 -15.48 9.14
CA CYS A 90 25.70 -16.73 9.77
C CYS A 90 26.90 -17.67 9.85
N GLN A 91 27.24 -18.11 11.06
CA GLN A 91 28.15 -19.23 11.29
C GLN A 91 27.39 -20.56 11.18
#